data_AF-A0A9D6UGQ8-F1
#
_entry.id   AF-A0A9D6UGQ8-F1
#
_cell.length_a   1.000
_cell.length_b   1.000
_cell.length_c   1.000
_cell.angle_alpha   90.00
_cell.angle_beta   90.00
_cell.angle_gamma   90.00
#
_symmetry.space_group_name_H-M   'P 1'
#
loop_
_entity.id
_entity.type
_entity.pdbx_description
1 polymer ?
#
loop_
_entity_poly.entity_id
_entity_poly.type
_entity_poly.pdbx_seq_one_letter_code
_entity_poly.pdbx_strand_id
1 'polypeptide(L)' 'MKILHILNDGPTGLSSQIINVQSKDNEVKIIDLTKEKSYESIIDDIFLYDKVISW' A
#
# COMPACT_ATOMS: atom_id res chain seq x y z
N MET A 1 -6.62 -0.12 -11.95
CA MET A 1 -5.71 -1.21 -11.51
C MET A 1 -5.74 -1.28 -9.99
N LYS A 2 -5.44 -2.42 -9.38
CA LYS A 2 -5.29 -2.57 -7.93
C LYS A 2 -3.84 -2.31 -7.54
N ILE A 3 -3.61 -1.30 -6.70
CA ILE A 3 -2.28 -0.91 -6.23
C ILE A 3 -2.19 -1.05 -4.71
N LEU A 4 -1.19 -1.81 -4.25
CA LEU A 4 -0.88 -2.00 -2.85
C LEU A 4 0.34 -1.15 -2.48
N HIS A 5 0.19 -0.24 -1.52
CA HIS A 5 1.30 0.45 -0.89
C HIS A 5 1.61 -0.16 0.46
N ILE A 6 2.87 -0.54 0.65
CA ILE A 6 3.40 -1.03 1.93
C ILE A 6 4.30 0.07 2.49
N LEU A 7 3.92 0.64 3.63
CA LEU A 7 4.63 1.71 4.31
C LEU A 7 5.42 1.14 5.47
N ASN A 8 6.76 1.10 5.37
CA ASN A 8 7.60 0.56 6.43
C ASN A 8 7.70 1.53 7.63
N ASP A 9 7.81 2.83 7.34
CA ASP A 9 7.94 3.90 8.35
C ASP A 9 6.66 4.74 8.51
N GLY A 10 5.53 4.23 8.02
CA GLY A 10 4.24 4.92 8.02
C GLY A 10 4.09 5.95 6.88
N PRO A 11 3.01 6.75 6.90
CA PRO A 11 2.74 7.71 5.83
C PRO A 11 3.71 8.89 5.89
N THR A 12 4.53 9.04 4.85
CA THR A 12 5.36 10.23 4.64
C THR A 12 4.63 11.22 3.73
N GLY A 13 5.07 12.48 3.70
CA GLY A 13 4.45 13.50 2.84
C GLY A 13 4.48 13.13 1.36
N LEU A 14 5.60 12.54 0.91
CA LEU A 14 5.78 12.12 -0.49
C LEU A 14 4.96 10.87 -0.83
N SER A 15 4.95 9.85 0.03
CA SER A 15 4.13 8.65 -0.22
C SER A 15 2.64 9.00 -0.23
N SER A 16 2.19 9.88 0.68
CA SER A 16 0.81 10.35 0.73
C SER A 16 0.39 11.11 -0.53
N GLN A 17 1.26 11.99 -1.06
CA GLN A 17 1.00 12.71 -2.31
C GLN A 17 0.88 11.75 -3.50
N ILE A 18 1.77 10.78 -3.60
CA ILE A 18 1.77 9.81 -4.70
C ILE A 18 0.56 8.89 -4.63
N ILE A 19 0.24 8.38 -3.44
CA ILE A 19 -0.98 7.59 -3.18
C ILE A 19 -2.22 8.36 -3.61
N ASN A 20 -2.32 9.66 -3.25
CA ASN A 20 -3.47 10.50 -3.59
C ASN A 20 -3.60 10.78 -5.10
N VAL A 21 -2.51 10.79 -5.85
CA VAL A 21 -2.57 10.87 -7.31
C VAL A 21 -3.03 9.54 -7.89
N GLN A 22 -2.47 8.42 -7.41
CA GLN A 22 -2.79 7.09 -7.93
C GLN A 22 -4.23 6.66 -7.63
N SER A 23 -4.77 7.04 -6.47
CA SER A 23 -6.14 6.71 -6.05
C SER A 23 -7.23 7.35 -6.89
N LYS A 24 -6.92 8.35 -7.73
CA LYS A 24 -7.88 8.99 -8.64
C LYS A 24 -8.37 8.03 -9.73
N ASP A 25 -7.48 7.17 -10.21
CA ASP A 25 -7.72 6.30 -11.36
C ASP A 25 -7.59 4.81 -11.00
N ASN A 26 -7.23 4.49 -9.75
CA ASN A 26 -6.92 3.13 -9.30
C ASN A 26 -7.54 2.80 -7.94
N GLU A 27 -7.80 1.52 -7.73
CA GLU A 27 -8.15 0.99 -6.42
C GLU A 27 -6.85 0.86 -5.62
N VAL A 28 -6.72 1.64 -4.54
CA VAL A 28 -5.49 1.73 -3.76
C VAL A 28 -5.73 1.21 -2.34
N LYS A 29 -4.87 0.30 -1.88
CA LYS A 29 -4.80 -0.14 -0.49
C LYS A 29 -3.46 0.23 0.12
N ILE A 30 -3.48 0.58 1.39
CA ILE A 30 -2.32 0.99 2.16
C ILE A 30 -2.17 0.03 3.33
N ILE A 31 -1.02 -0.63 3.42
CA ILE A 31 -0.56 -1.39 4.59
C ILE A 31 0.48 -0.54 5.29
N ASP A 32 0.24 -0.23 6.55
CA ASP A 32 1.16 0.50 7.41
C ASP A 32 1.80 -0.50 8.38
N LEU A 33 3.09 -0.81 8.19
CA LEU A 33 3.83 -1.78 8.99
C LEU A 33 4.28 -1.23 10.35
N THR A 34 4.11 0.07 10.60
CA THR A 34 4.23 0.60 11.97
C THR A 34 3.12 0.09 12.89
N LYS A 35 2.06 -0.49 12.30
CA LYS A 35 0.95 -1.12 13.00
C LYS A 35 1.03 -2.63 12.83
N GLU A 36 0.55 -3.35 13.84
CA GLU A 36 0.52 -4.81 13.80
C GLU A 36 -0.38 -5.31 12.66
N LYS A 37 0.18 -6.21 11.85
CA LYS A 37 -0.48 -6.89 10.74
C LYS A 37 0.01 -8.33 10.69
N SER A 38 -0.90 -9.28 10.42
CA SER A 38 -0.53 -10.66 10.20
C SER A 38 0.25 -10.76 8.89
N TYR A 39 1.35 -11.51 8.92
CA TYR A 39 2.17 -11.75 7.75
C TYR A 39 1.38 -12.40 6.63
N GLU A 40 0.53 -13.37 6.96
CA GLU A 40 -0.36 -14.08 6.04
C GLU A 40 -1.28 -13.10 5.32
N SER A 41 -1.87 -12.14 6.03
CA SER A 41 -2.74 -11.13 5.41
C SER A 41 -1.99 -10.21 4.44
N ILE A 42 -0.71 -9.93 4.71
CA ILE A 42 0.15 -9.13 3.81
C ILE A 42 0.45 -9.93 2.55
N ILE A 43 0.75 -11.22 2.69
CA ILE A 43 1.01 -12.12 1.56
C ILE A 43 -0.24 -12.25 0.67
N ASP A 44 -1.41 -12.45 1.27
CA ASP A 44 -2.67 -12.51 0.52
C ASP A 44 -2.91 -11.21 -0.26
N ASP A 45 -2.68 -10.04 0.37
CA ASP A 45 -2.78 -8.75 -0.30
C ASP A 45 -1.77 -8.60 -1.44
N ILE A 46 -0.54 -9.09 -1.30
CA ILE A 46 0.47 -9.02 -2.38
C ILE A 46 -0.01 -9.79 -3.62
N PHE A 47 -0.68 -10.94 -3.46
CA PHE A 47 -1.18 -11.73 -4.58
C PHE A 47 -2.47 -11.20 -5.20
N LEU A 48 -3.27 -10.42 -4.46
CA LEU A 48 -4.55 -9.88 -4.93
C LEU A 48 -4.43 -8.58 -5.73
N TYR A 49 -3.25 -7.96 -5.76
CA TYR A 49 -3.02 -6.65 -6.33
C TYR A 49 -2.11 -6.71 -7.55
N ASP A 50 -2.43 -5.91 -8.56
CA ASP A 50 -1.69 -5.90 -9.83
C ASP A 50 -0.30 -5.25 -9.70
N LYS A 51 -0.15 -4.34 -8.73
CA LYS A 51 1.11 -3.64 -8.45
C LYS A 51 1.31 -3.46 -6.95
N VAL A 52 2.53 -3.75 -6.48
CA VAL A 52 2.96 -3.53 -5.10
C VAL A 52 4.09 -2.50 -5.07
N ILE A 53 3.97 -1.50 -4.22
CA ILE A 53 4.95 -0.42 -4.02
C ILE A 53 5.31 -0.38 -2.54
N SER A 54 6.56 -0.67 -2.21
CA SER A 54 7.09 -0.55 -0.84
C SER A 54 7.85 0.76 -0.66
N TRP A 55 7.60 1.42 0.47
CA TRP A 55 8.19 2.69 0.89
C TRP A 55 9.11 2.49 2.10
#